data_AF-A0A0C9M2Z8-F1
#
_entry.id   AF-A0A0C9M2Z8-F1
#
_cell.length_a   1.000
_cell.length_b   1.000
_cell.length_c   1.000
_cell.angle_alpha   90.00
_cell.angle_beta   90.00
_cell.angle_gamma   90.00
#
_symmetry.space_group_name_H-M   'P 1'
#
loop_
_entity.id
_entity.type
_entity.pdbx_description
1 polymer ?
#
loop_
_entity_poly.entity_id
_entity_poly.type
_entity_poly.pdbx_seq_one_letter_code
_entity_poly.pdbx_strand_id
1 'polypeptide(L)'
;MTAALDRQLGEILAAAAIATGFTVAELHRPCREKPLVIARQAAIWAMRAATAASLPAIGRAMRRGHPAIHTALRAADARRELHPDFRALTDRLRAFGGKTDD
;
A
#
# COMPACT_ATOMS: atom_id res chain seq x y z
N MET A 1 -5.44 -16.03 -6.36
CA MET A 1 -4.83 -15.34 -5.19
C MET A 1 -5.14 -16.24 -4.01
N THR A 2 -4.17 -16.53 -3.14
CA THR A 2 -4.41 -17.43 -2.00
C THR A 2 -5.08 -16.64 -0.87
N ALA A 3 -5.87 -17.30 -0.03
CA ALA A 3 -6.50 -16.64 1.13
C ALA A 3 -5.48 -15.96 2.05
N ALA A 4 -4.29 -16.55 2.19
CA ALA A 4 -3.18 -15.97 2.95
C ALA A 4 -2.68 -14.64 2.35
N LEU A 5 -2.51 -14.59 1.02
CA LEU A 5 -2.06 -13.37 0.35
C LEU A 5 -3.11 -12.26 0.44
N ASP A 6 -4.40 -12.61 0.28
CA ASP A 6 -5.51 -11.66 0.40
C ASP A 6 -5.55 -11.06 1.81
N ARG A 7 -5.34 -11.88 2.84
CA ARG A 7 -5.22 -11.45 4.24
C ARG A 7 -4.05 -10.49 4.43
N GLN A 8 -2.85 -10.83 3.96
CA GLN A 8 -1.66 -9.97 4.09
C GLN A 8 -1.85 -8.60 3.42
N LEU A 9 -2.43 -8.57 2.20
CA LEU A 9 -2.72 -7.30 1.53
C LEU A 9 -3.77 -6.49 2.29
N GLY A 10 -4.79 -7.15 2.87
CA GLY A 10 -5.79 -6.51 3.72
C GLY A 10 -5.21 -5.90 4.98
N GLU A 11 -4.30 -6.61 5.66
CA GLU A 11 -3.61 -6.14 6.88
C GLU A 11 -2.78 -4.88 6.61
N ILE A 12 -2.00 -4.87 5.52
CA ILE A 12 -1.23 -3.69 5.11
C ILE A 12 -2.16 -2.50 4.80
N LEU A 13 -3.28 -2.75 4.12
CA LEU A 13 -4.25 -1.70 3.79
C LEU A 13 -4.92 -1.11 5.03
N ALA A 14 -5.30 -1.96 5.99
CA ALA A 14 -5.86 -1.54 7.27
C ALA A 14 -4.84 -0.75 8.09
N ALA A 15 -3.59 -1.20 8.13
CA ALA A 15 -2.51 -0.47 8.79
C ALA A 15 -2.27 0.91 8.15
N ALA A 16 -2.34 1.00 6.82
CA ALA A 16 -2.21 2.28 6.11
C ALA A 16 -3.35 3.24 6.43
N ALA A 17 -4.58 2.75 6.51
CA ALA A 17 -5.75 3.52 6.92
C ALA A 17 -5.52 4.14 8.32
N ILE A 18 -5.18 3.30 9.31
CA ILE A 18 -4.90 3.75 10.68
C ILE A 18 -3.75 4.76 10.73
N ALA A 19 -2.62 4.46 10.08
CA ALA A 19 -1.42 5.29 10.14
C ALA A 19 -1.56 6.66 9.45
N THR A 20 -2.54 6.81 8.56
CA THR A 20 -2.74 8.05 7.78
C THR A 20 -4.00 8.82 8.18
N GLY A 21 -4.82 8.27 9.09
CA GLY A 21 -6.10 8.86 9.50
C GLY A 21 -7.21 8.74 8.45
N PHE A 22 -7.01 7.94 7.40
CA PHE A 22 -8.04 7.65 6.40
C PHE A 22 -8.71 6.31 6.68
N THR A 23 -9.94 6.14 6.20
CA THR A 23 -10.60 4.84 6.15
C THR A 23 -10.15 4.02 4.94
N VAL A 24 -10.29 2.69 5.01
CA VAL A 24 -10.07 1.80 3.86
C VAL A 24 -10.96 2.20 2.67
N ALA A 25 -12.22 2.59 2.96
CA ALA A 25 -13.14 3.07 1.94
C ALA A 25 -12.59 4.30 1.20
N GLU A 26 -11.98 5.25 1.91
CA GLU A 26 -11.33 6.43 1.30
C GLU A 26 -10.10 6.06 0.47
N LEU A 27 -9.29 5.10 0.95
CA LEU A 27 -8.16 4.57 0.18
C LEU A 27 -8.61 3.88 -1.12
N HIS A 28 -9.86 3.45 -1.24
CA HIS A 28 -10.43 2.95 -2.50
C HIS A 28 -11.05 4.02 -3.39
N ARG A 29 -11.34 5.23 -2.88
CA ARG A 29 -11.98 6.29 -3.67
C ARG A 29 -11.14 6.69 -4.91
N PRO A 30 -11.76 7.20 -5.97
CA PRO A 30 -11.05 7.75 -7.12
C PRO A 30 -10.48 9.16 -6.90
N CYS A 31 -10.59 9.73 -5.69
CA CYS A 31 -10.13 11.09 -5.37
C CYS A 31 -8.60 11.25 -5.48
N ARG A 32 -8.13 12.38 -6.03
CA ARG A 32 -6.71 12.69 -6.27
C ARG A 32 -6.12 13.75 -5.32
N GLU A 33 -6.80 14.04 -4.22
CA GLU A 33 -6.25 14.92 -3.18
C GLU A 33 -4.89 14.41 -2.69
N LYS A 34 -3.93 15.33 -2.59
CA LYS A 34 -2.53 15.00 -2.34
C LYS A 34 -2.33 14.11 -1.09
N PRO A 35 -2.95 14.37 0.07
CA PRO A 35 -2.78 13.51 1.25
C PRO A 35 -3.25 12.07 1.01
N LEU A 36 -4.38 11.91 0.35
CA LEU A 36 -4.97 10.61 0.06
C LEU A 36 -4.18 9.83 -1.00
N VAL A 37 -3.61 10.53 -1.98
CA VAL A 37 -2.69 9.93 -2.97
C VAL A 37 -1.43 9.41 -2.29
N ILE A 38 -0.86 10.19 -1.36
CA ILE A 38 0.32 9.78 -0.58
C ILE A 38 0.02 8.54 0.26
N ALA A 39 -1.13 8.52 0.95
CA ALA A 39 -1.54 7.36 1.75
C ALA A 39 -1.65 6.08 0.90
N ARG A 40 -2.26 6.16 -0.29
CA ARG A 40 -2.33 5.01 -1.22
C ARG A 40 -0.97 4.58 -1.73
N GLN A 41 -0.09 5.53 -2.07
CA GLN A 41 1.27 5.22 -2.52
C GLN A 41 2.04 4.48 -1.42
N ALA A 42 1.88 4.88 -0.16
CA ALA A 42 2.49 4.20 0.97
C ALA A 42 2.00 2.75 1.09
N ALA A 43 0.67 2.54 1.04
CA ALA A 43 0.07 1.21 1.07
C ALA A 43 0.55 0.32 -0.08
N ILE A 44 0.51 0.83 -1.32
CA ILE A 44 0.91 0.10 -2.53
C ILE A 44 2.39 -0.30 -2.47
N TRP A 45 3.25 0.62 -2.05
CA TRP A 45 4.67 0.31 -1.88
C TRP A 45 4.88 -0.80 -0.85
N ALA A 46 4.23 -0.69 0.31
CA ALA A 46 4.34 -1.68 1.38
C ALA A 46 3.82 -3.07 0.93
N MET A 47 2.70 -3.13 0.22
CA MET A 47 2.18 -4.37 -0.37
C MET A 47 3.19 -5.04 -1.30
N ARG A 48 3.85 -4.24 -2.16
CA ARG A 48 4.84 -4.76 -3.10
C ARG A 48 6.12 -5.22 -2.38
N ALA A 49 6.52 -4.52 -1.33
CA ALA A 49 7.74 -4.82 -0.58
C ALA A 49 7.59 -6.00 0.39
N ALA A 50 6.39 -6.21 0.95
CA ALA A 50 6.15 -7.20 1.99
C ALA A 50 5.61 -8.54 1.49
N THR A 51 5.15 -8.60 0.23
CA THR A 51 4.47 -9.80 -0.30
C THR A 51 4.98 -10.18 -1.68
N ALA A 52 4.76 -11.43 -2.07
CA ALA A 52 5.00 -11.90 -3.45
C ALA A 52 3.86 -11.51 -4.43
N ALA A 53 2.98 -10.58 -4.06
CA ALA A 53 1.86 -10.19 -4.92
C ALA A 53 2.32 -9.58 -6.25
N SER A 54 1.63 -9.97 -7.32
CA SER A 54 1.78 -9.35 -8.64
C SER A 54 1.09 -7.98 -8.70
N LEU A 55 1.45 -7.13 -9.67
CA LEU A 55 0.81 -5.82 -9.84
C LEU A 55 -0.72 -5.93 -10.07
N PRO A 56 -1.23 -6.91 -10.83
CA PRO A 56 -2.68 -7.14 -10.91
C PRO A 56 -3.30 -7.54 -9.57
N ALA A 57 -2.62 -8.34 -8.74
CA ALA A 57 -3.09 -8.73 -7.41
C ALA A 57 -3.24 -7.52 -6.48
N ILE A 58 -2.20 -6.68 -6.41
CA ILE A 58 -2.23 -5.41 -5.67
C ILE A 58 -3.32 -4.49 -6.24
N GLY A 59 -3.48 -4.46 -7.57
CA GLY A 59 -4.55 -3.74 -8.25
C GLY A 59 -5.94 -4.13 -7.77
N ARG A 60 -6.21 -5.44 -7.66
CA ARG A 60 -7.48 -5.95 -7.10
C ARG A 60 -7.69 -5.49 -5.66
N ALA A 61 -6.69 -5.63 -4.80
CA ALA A 61 -6.77 -5.18 -3.39
C ALA A 61 -7.03 -3.67 -3.26
N MET A 62 -6.47 -2.87 -4.17
CA MET A 62 -6.62 -1.41 -4.20
C MET A 62 -7.79 -0.91 -5.06
N ARG A 63 -8.56 -1.81 -5.69
CA ARG A 63 -9.61 -1.49 -6.66
C ARG A 63 -9.11 -0.57 -7.79
N ARG A 64 -7.91 -0.85 -8.31
CA ARG A 64 -7.21 -0.05 -9.32
C ARG A 64 -6.60 -0.92 -10.41
N GLY A 65 -6.56 -0.39 -11.63
CA GLY A 65 -5.86 -1.05 -12.74
C GLY A 65 -4.36 -1.18 -12.47
N HIS A 66 -3.74 -2.27 -12.94
CA HIS A 66 -2.31 -2.52 -12.79
C HIS A 66 -1.40 -1.38 -13.31
N PRO A 67 -1.74 -0.58 -14.34
CA PRO A 67 -0.89 0.56 -14.74
C PRO A 67 -0.86 1.65 -13.67
N ALA A 68 -1.98 1.87 -12.97
CA ALA A 68 -2.04 2.83 -11.86
C ALA A 68 -1.20 2.38 -10.66
N ILE A 69 -1.08 1.06 -10.44
CA ILE A 69 -0.19 0.49 -9.41
C ILE A 69 1.27 0.76 -9.78
N HIS A 70 1.65 0.52 -11.03
CA HIS A 70 3.01 0.78 -11.50
C HIS A 70 3.39 2.27 -11.38
N THR A 71 2.51 3.18 -11.77
CA THR A 71 2.72 4.63 -11.58
C THR A 71 2.82 5.01 -10.10
N ALA A 72 1.99 4.41 -9.24
CA ALA A 72 2.05 4.67 -7.80
C ALA A 72 3.35 4.19 -7.16
N LEU A 73 3.89 3.04 -7.59
CA LEU A 73 5.18 2.52 -7.11
C LEU A 73 6.32 3.48 -7.45
N ARG A 74 6.44 3.91 -8.71
CA ARG A 74 7.47 4.88 -9.12
C ARG A 74 7.40 6.17 -8.32
N ALA A 75 6.19 6.67 -8.09
CA ALA A 75 5.98 7.88 -7.28
C ALA A 75 6.29 7.66 -5.80
N ALA A 76 6.05 6.45 -5.27
CA ALA A 76 6.39 6.09 -3.90
C ALA A 76 7.90 5.96 -3.72
N ASP A 77 8.62 5.34 -4.67
CA ASP A 77 10.09 5.22 -4.63
C ASP A 77 10.75 6.60 -4.63
N ALA A 78 10.37 7.47 -5.57
CA ALA A 78 10.85 8.84 -5.61
C ALA A 78 10.55 9.60 -4.30
N ARG A 79 9.39 9.36 -3.69
CA ARG A 79 9.02 10.00 -2.42
C ARG A 79 9.81 9.45 -1.23
N ARG A 80 10.12 8.14 -1.19
CA ARG A 80 10.95 7.53 -0.13
C ARG A 80 12.37 8.07 -0.13
N GLU A 81 12.89 8.40 -1.31
CA GLU A 81 14.22 9.00 -1.46
C GLU A 81 14.25 10.43 -0.91
N LEU A 82 13.22 11.23 -1.22
CA LEU A 82 13.17 12.64 -0.85
C LEU A 82 12.62 12.92 0.55
N HIS A 83 11.78 12.05 1.10
CA HIS A 83 11.04 12.33 2.34
C HIS A 83 11.23 11.22 3.39
N PRO A 84 12.07 11.47 4.42
CA PRO A 84 12.33 10.51 5.50
C PRO A 84 11.07 10.01 6.21
N ASP A 85 10.09 10.88 6.45
CA ASP A 85 8.83 10.50 7.13
C ASP A 85 8.01 9.51 6.30
N PHE A 86 7.99 9.69 4.98
CA PHE A 86 7.31 8.76 4.09
C PHE A 86 8.03 7.41 4.04
N ARG A 87 9.37 7.42 4.05
CA ARG A 87 10.20 6.21 4.17
C ARG A 87 9.89 5.47 5.47
N ALA A 88 9.87 6.16 6.60
CA ALA A 88 9.52 5.58 7.90
C ALA A 88 8.10 5.00 7.93
N LEU A 89 7.12 5.71 7.36
CA LEU A 89 5.74 5.22 7.21
C LEU A 89 5.72 3.91 6.43
N THR A 90 6.35 3.88 5.26
CA THR A 90 6.33 2.71 4.38
C THR A 90 7.12 1.53 4.95
N ASP A 91 8.21 1.78 5.70
CA ASP A 91 8.94 0.76 6.45
C ASP A 91 8.11 0.15 7.59
N ARG A 92 7.29 0.96 8.27
CA ARG A 92 6.32 0.49 9.26
C ARG A 92 5.24 -0.37 8.63
N LEU A 93 4.68 0.07 7.50
CA LEU A 93 3.58 -0.63 6.82
C LEU A 93 4.00 -1.99 6.26
N ARG A 94 5.23 -2.14 5.73
CA ARG A 94 5.69 -3.43 5.21
C ARG A 94 5.79 -4.51 6.30
N ALA A 95 5.96 -4.13 7.57
CA ALA A 95 6.04 -5.09 8.67
C ALA A 95 4.71 -5.83 8.90
N PHE A 96 3.59 -5.30 8.43
CA PHE A 96 2.27 -5.95 8.53
C PHE A 96 2.07 -7.06 7.50
N GLY A 97 2.85 -7.11 6.41
CA GLY A 97 2.76 -8.19 5.42
C GLY A 97 3.50 -9.47 5.81
N GLY A 98 4.30 -9.42 6.88
CA GLY A 98 5.16 -10.50 7.34
C GLY A 98 5.04 -10.70 8.84
N LYS A 99 3.92 -11.29 9.29
CA LYS A 99 3.85 -11.99 10.56
C LYS A 99 2.82 -13.10 10.48
N THR A 100 3.29 -14.26 10.03
CA THR A 100 2.82 -15.53 10.57
C THR A 100 4.00 -15.98 11.41
N ASP A 101 3.98 -15.67 12.71
CA ASP A 101 4.85 -16.39 13.66
C ASP A 101 4.33 -17.84 13.69
N ASP A 102 5.24 -18.78 13.41
CA ASP A 102 5.15 -20.26 13.51
C ASP A 102 3.90 -20.99 12.94
#